data_AF-A0A5C3P602-F1
#
_entry.id   AF-A0A5C3P602-F1
#
_cell.length_a   1.000
_cell.length_b   1.000
_cell.length_c   1.000
_cell.angle_alpha   90.00
_cell.angle_beta   90.00
_cell.angle_gamma   90.00
#
_symmetry.space_group_name_H-M   'P 1'
#
loop_
_entity.id
_entity.type
_entity.pdbx_description
1 polymer ?
#
loop_
_entity_poly.entity_id
_entity_poly.type
_entity_poly.pdbx_seq_one_letter_code
_entity_poly.pdbx_strand_id
1 'polypeptide(L)'
;MTARPSPNYTLCTTYASTAVAASTLSHSSVLILDCEARDIGRSTGVLSIVSISDVDAKTIFLIDALALPNASHPAFKPLFRLLRSEAVTKLVWDGRADAVELRETYGVELRGVLDLQLAEVGSRKPGAERQRLLHCFKTLKESIKRNPPTWDQGYQRSCRRCASQDIEHNPDMWLKRPLPEMLLRYAAHDLELIGQLYVNFQRAGWINKRNVPQLKAQSERYLRTFRTRAIKDLFDQRGLGPFMPLHVLEKPFAKARCFECAGCKQLLILHWFSTGTRDGGRAPKQRTRCTYCKLCVALAKKKSEKFKGKWVAV
;
A
#
# COMPACT_ATOMS: atom_id res chain seq x y z
N MET A 1 28.71 22.15 2.25
CA MET A 1 27.54 21.27 2.45
C MET A 1 28.04 19.84 2.33
N THR A 2 28.16 19.13 3.45
CA THR A 2 28.58 17.72 3.47
C THR A 2 27.38 16.86 3.05
N ALA A 3 27.53 16.09 1.98
CA ALA A 3 26.49 15.15 1.54
C ALA A 3 26.15 14.20 2.69
N ARG A 4 24.86 14.01 3.00
CA ARG A 4 24.44 12.97 3.96
C ARG A 4 25.00 11.62 3.48
N PRO A 5 25.57 10.80 4.38
CA PRO A 5 26.00 9.45 4.01
C PRO A 5 24.79 8.68 3.45
N SER A 6 25.03 7.84 2.45
CA SER A 6 23.98 6.97 1.90
C SER A 6 23.40 6.08 3.01
N PRO A 7 22.11 5.72 2.95
CA PRO A 7 21.51 4.85 3.95
C PRO A 7 22.34 3.57 4.07
N ASN A 8 22.70 3.22 5.31
CA ASN A 8 23.42 1.99 5.56
C ASN A 8 22.40 0.84 5.53
N TYR A 9 22.65 -0.16 4.68
CA TYR A 9 21.79 -1.34 4.55
C TYR A 9 22.62 -2.61 4.47
N THR A 10 22.00 -3.72 4.87
CA THR A 10 22.54 -5.06 4.64
C THR A 10 21.73 -5.75 3.54
N LEU A 11 22.37 -6.08 2.42
CA LEU A 11 21.76 -6.87 1.36
C LEU A 11 21.82 -8.36 1.75
N CYS A 12 20.65 -9.00 1.86
CA CYS A 12 20.53 -10.43 2.15
C CYS A 12 20.35 -11.23 0.86
N THR A 13 21.44 -11.81 0.35
CA THR A 13 21.45 -12.72 -0.82
C THR A 13 21.55 -14.20 -0.43
N THR A 14 21.63 -14.51 0.88
CA THR A 14 21.72 -15.89 1.39
C THR A 14 20.63 -16.16 2.43
N TYR A 15 20.14 -17.39 2.50
CA TYR A 15 19.15 -17.79 3.51
C TYR A 15 19.62 -17.50 4.95
N ALA A 16 20.92 -17.68 5.23
CA ALA A 16 21.50 -17.37 6.53
C ALA A 16 21.40 -15.86 6.86
N SER A 17 21.71 -14.98 5.91
CA SER A 17 21.57 -13.53 6.11
C SER A 17 20.12 -13.11 6.35
N THR A 18 19.13 -13.78 5.74
CA THR A 18 17.71 -13.54 6.04
C THR A 18 17.31 -13.99 7.45
N ALA A 19 17.87 -15.10 7.95
CA ALA A 19 17.64 -15.54 9.32
C ALA A 19 18.23 -14.55 10.34
N VAL A 20 19.42 -14.02 10.06
CA VAL A 20 20.04 -12.95 10.85
C VAL A 20 19.15 -11.71 10.86
N ALA A 21 18.69 -11.25 9.69
CA ALA A 21 17.78 -10.10 9.60
C ALA A 21 16.54 -10.28 10.48
N ALA A 22 15.89 -11.44 10.41
CA ALA A 22 14.72 -11.73 11.23
C ALA A 22 15.03 -11.77 12.73
N SER A 23 16.18 -12.34 13.13
CA SER A 23 16.61 -12.37 14.54
C SER A 23 16.95 -10.97 15.07
N THR A 24 17.54 -10.12 14.24
CA THR A 24 17.82 -8.73 14.63
C THR A 24 16.51 -7.98 14.84
N LEU A 25 15.59 -8.08 13.89
CA LEU A 25 14.32 -7.36 13.89
C LEU A 25 13.28 -7.90 14.89
N SER A 26 13.46 -9.11 15.45
CA SER A 26 12.51 -9.67 16.42
C SER A 26 12.43 -8.89 17.73
N HIS A 27 13.39 -8.01 18.01
CA HIS A 27 13.41 -7.12 19.17
C HIS A 27 12.52 -5.88 19.00
N SER A 28 12.03 -5.62 17.78
CA SER A 28 11.21 -4.46 17.46
C SER A 28 9.71 -4.81 17.44
N SER A 29 8.89 -4.04 18.14
CA SER A 29 7.43 -4.17 18.10
C SER A 29 6.79 -3.45 16.91
N VAL A 30 7.58 -2.66 16.19
CA VAL A 30 7.20 -1.92 14.98
C VAL A 30 8.32 -2.08 13.95
N LEU A 31 7.94 -2.51 12.75
CA LEU A 31 8.82 -2.68 11.60
C LEU A 31 8.34 -1.80 10.47
N ILE A 32 9.24 -1.32 9.63
CA ILE A 32 8.92 -0.66 8.37
C ILE A 32 9.08 -1.69 7.25
N LEU A 33 8.17 -1.70 6.27
CA LEU A 33 8.15 -2.66 5.19
C LEU A 33 7.80 -1.98 3.87
N ASP A 34 8.52 -2.34 2.81
CA ASP A 34 8.25 -1.95 1.43
C ASP A 34 8.79 -3.03 0.48
N CYS A 35 8.14 -3.25 -0.66
CA CYS A 35 8.56 -4.24 -1.65
C CYS A 35 8.83 -3.59 -3.01
N GLU A 36 9.88 -4.07 -3.67
CA GLU A 36 10.21 -3.68 -5.02
C GLU A 36 10.07 -4.86 -5.96
N ALA A 37 9.45 -4.63 -7.10
CA ALA A 37 9.12 -5.68 -8.05
C ALA A 37 9.07 -5.12 -9.46
N ARG A 38 9.30 -6.00 -10.45
CA ARG A 38 8.75 -5.74 -11.78
C ARG A 38 7.24 -5.86 -11.67
N ASP A 39 6.48 -4.92 -12.22
CA ASP A 39 5.01 -4.99 -12.31
C ASP A 39 4.31 -5.29 -10.97
N ILE A 40 4.68 -4.55 -9.92
CA ILE A 40 4.23 -4.82 -8.55
C ILE A 40 2.71 -5.03 -8.41
N GLY A 41 2.34 -6.14 -7.81
CA GLY A 41 0.98 -6.59 -7.54
C GLY A 41 0.19 -7.04 -8.77
N ARG A 42 0.75 -6.96 -9.99
CA ARG A 42 0.08 -7.36 -11.25
C ARG A 42 0.28 -8.83 -11.56
N SER A 43 -0.44 -9.37 -12.55
CA SER A 43 -0.29 -10.78 -12.94
C SER A 43 1.08 -11.13 -13.52
N THR A 44 1.80 -10.14 -14.07
CA THR A 44 3.18 -10.27 -14.57
C THR A 44 4.24 -9.97 -13.51
N GLY A 45 3.80 -9.69 -12.27
CA GLY A 45 4.64 -9.20 -11.20
C GLY A 45 5.67 -10.22 -10.74
N VAL A 46 6.90 -9.75 -10.52
CA VAL A 46 8.00 -10.54 -9.99
C VAL A 46 8.66 -9.76 -8.87
N LEU A 47 8.45 -10.22 -7.64
CA LEU A 47 9.08 -9.67 -6.45
C LEU A 47 10.60 -9.74 -6.55
N SER A 48 11.26 -8.60 -6.34
CA SER A 48 12.70 -8.47 -6.44
C SER A 48 13.35 -8.26 -5.08
N ILE A 49 12.94 -7.22 -4.35
CA ILE A 49 13.47 -6.89 -3.02
C ILE A 49 12.31 -6.79 -2.03
N VAL A 50 12.50 -7.37 -0.84
CA VAL A 50 11.71 -7.05 0.35
C VAL A 50 12.58 -6.19 1.27
N SER A 51 12.23 -4.92 1.41
CA SER A 51 12.90 -3.95 2.27
C SER A 51 12.25 -3.97 3.64
N ILE A 52 13.03 -4.20 4.68
CA ILE A 52 12.51 -4.23 6.06
C ILE A 52 13.49 -3.61 7.05
N SER A 53 12.97 -2.85 8.01
CA SER A 53 13.78 -2.25 9.07
C SER A 53 13.07 -2.18 10.42
N ASP A 54 13.84 -1.80 11.44
CA ASP A 54 13.28 -1.25 12.68
C ASP A 54 12.54 0.08 12.41
N VAL A 55 11.78 0.55 13.41
CA VAL A 55 10.93 1.75 13.32
C VAL A 55 11.70 3.06 13.06
N ASP A 56 13.00 3.09 13.39
CA ASP A 56 13.86 4.25 13.20
C ASP A 56 14.62 4.20 11.86
N ALA A 57 14.47 3.12 11.07
CA ALA A 57 15.27 2.83 9.89
C ALA A 57 16.80 2.85 10.15
N LYS A 58 17.23 2.50 11.37
CA LYS A 58 18.66 2.39 11.73
C LYS A 58 19.26 1.09 11.23
N THR A 59 18.45 0.03 11.26
CA THR A 59 18.85 -1.30 10.83
C THR A 59 18.01 -1.71 9.63
N ILE A 60 18.54 -1.51 8.43
CA ILE A 60 17.85 -1.81 7.16
C ILE A 60 18.38 -3.11 6.56
N PHE A 61 17.46 -4.01 6.24
CA PHE A 61 17.75 -5.22 5.47
C PHE A 61 17.01 -5.18 4.13
N LEU A 62 17.74 -5.44 3.05
CA LEU A 62 17.19 -5.60 1.70
C LEU A 62 17.27 -7.09 1.35
N ILE A 63 16.15 -7.79 1.33
CA ILE A 63 16.12 -9.23 1.07
C ILE A 63 15.94 -9.44 -0.43
N ASP A 64 16.94 -10.04 -1.07
CA ASP A 64 16.93 -10.33 -2.50
C ASP A 64 16.12 -11.60 -2.79
N ALA A 65 14.87 -11.42 -3.20
CA ALA A 65 13.96 -12.52 -3.50
C ALA A 65 14.44 -13.38 -4.67
N LEU A 66 15.14 -12.79 -5.65
CA LEU A 66 15.64 -13.52 -6.83
C LEU A 66 16.88 -14.34 -6.49
N ALA A 67 17.70 -13.90 -5.54
CA ALA A 67 18.81 -14.70 -5.02
C ALA A 67 18.34 -15.86 -4.12
N LEU A 68 17.09 -15.84 -3.65
CA LEU A 68 16.53 -16.77 -2.67
C LEU A 68 15.27 -17.51 -3.18
N PRO A 69 15.36 -18.26 -4.30
CA PRO A 69 14.18 -18.73 -5.05
C PRO A 69 13.32 -19.77 -4.31
N ASN A 70 13.89 -20.54 -3.38
CA ASN A 70 13.11 -21.47 -2.55
C ASN A 70 12.34 -20.71 -1.44
N ALA A 71 11.12 -20.27 -1.78
CA ALA A 71 10.19 -19.60 -0.87
C ALA A 71 9.83 -20.42 0.39
N SER A 72 9.96 -21.75 0.34
CA SER A 72 9.65 -22.65 1.46
C SER A 72 10.86 -22.92 2.37
N HIS A 73 12.02 -22.30 2.09
CA HIS A 73 13.24 -22.55 2.85
C HIS A 73 13.03 -22.20 4.35
N PRO A 74 13.44 -23.08 5.30
CA PRO A 74 13.19 -22.89 6.73
C PRO A 74 13.72 -21.57 7.32
N ALA A 75 14.79 -21.01 6.74
CA ALA A 75 15.38 -19.74 7.17
C ALA A 75 14.43 -18.53 7.06
N PHE A 76 13.38 -18.61 6.23
CA PHE A 76 12.37 -17.57 6.17
C PHE A 76 11.32 -17.66 7.30
N LYS A 77 11.19 -18.81 7.98
CA LYS A 77 10.16 -19.01 9.02
C LYS A 77 10.18 -17.94 10.12
N PRO A 78 11.33 -17.47 10.63
CA PRO A 78 11.36 -16.39 11.61
C PRO A 78 10.84 -15.07 11.05
N LEU A 79 11.24 -14.70 9.83
CA LEU A 79 10.75 -13.48 9.16
C LEU A 79 9.23 -13.56 8.94
N PHE A 80 8.74 -14.67 8.41
CA PHE A 80 7.30 -14.85 8.15
C PHE A 80 6.47 -14.83 9.43
N ARG A 81 7.03 -15.30 10.57
CA ARG A 81 6.39 -15.14 11.89
C ARG A 81 6.22 -13.67 12.26
N LEU A 82 7.23 -12.81 12.03
CA LEU A 82 7.12 -11.37 12.27
C LEU A 82 6.06 -10.72 11.37
N LEU A 83 6.06 -11.07 10.07
CA LEU A 83 5.12 -10.50 9.10
C LEU A 83 3.65 -10.92 9.37
N ARG A 84 3.43 -12.17 9.81
CA ARG A 84 2.09 -12.70 10.16
C ARG A 84 1.60 -12.29 11.56
N SER A 85 2.48 -11.78 12.43
CA SER A 85 2.10 -11.42 13.80
C SER A 85 1.29 -10.13 13.86
N GLU A 86 0.11 -10.15 14.50
CA GLU A 86 -0.66 -8.91 14.77
C GLU A 86 -0.04 -8.06 15.89
N ALA A 87 0.76 -8.70 16.75
CA ALA A 87 1.47 -8.02 17.84
C ALA A 87 2.61 -7.14 17.33
N VAL A 88 3.21 -7.49 16.19
CA VAL A 88 4.23 -6.67 15.53
C VAL A 88 3.54 -5.74 14.53
N THR A 89 3.73 -4.43 14.67
CA THR A 89 3.17 -3.45 13.72
C THR A 89 4.05 -3.40 12.47
N LYS A 90 3.46 -3.48 11.28
CA LYS A 90 4.18 -3.19 10.02
C LYS A 90 3.72 -1.85 9.48
N LEU A 91 4.61 -0.88 9.46
CA LEU A 91 4.43 0.44 8.84
C LEU A 91 4.69 0.32 7.35
N VAL A 92 3.73 0.76 6.56
CA VAL A 92 3.79 0.75 5.09
C VAL A 92 3.23 2.06 4.54
N TRP A 93 3.57 2.37 3.30
CA TRP A 93 2.90 3.42 2.54
C TRP A 93 2.16 2.79 1.35
N ASP A 94 0.82 2.72 1.41
CA ASP A 94 0.01 2.06 0.39
C ASP A 94 0.40 0.58 0.15
N GLY A 95 0.38 -0.21 1.23
CA GLY A 95 0.94 -1.57 1.26
C GLY A 95 0.17 -2.63 0.46
N ARG A 96 -0.80 -2.23 -0.36
CA ARG A 96 -1.74 -3.15 -1.03
C ARG A 96 -1.01 -4.06 -2.03
N ALA A 97 -0.06 -3.51 -2.78
CA ALA A 97 0.68 -4.27 -3.78
C ALA A 97 1.74 -5.16 -3.11
N ASP A 98 2.39 -4.67 -2.05
CA ASP A 98 3.35 -5.42 -1.23
C ASP A 98 2.71 -6.66 -0.62
N ALA A 99 1.50 -6.52 -0.07
CA ALA A 99 0.76 -7.66 0.48
C ALA A 99 0.38 -8.68 -0.59
N VAL A 100 0.13 -8.26 -1.83
CA VAL A 100 -0.04 -9.20 -2.96
C VAL A 100 1.28 -9.92 -3.22
N GLU A 101 2.39 -9.20 -3.38
CA GLU A 101 3.69 -9.82 -3.69
C GLU A 101 4.12 -10.83 -2.61
N LEU A 102 3.98 -10.48 -1.34
CA LEU A 102 4.32 -11.37 -0.21
C LEU A 102 3.42 -12.62 -0.16
N ARG A 103 2.12 -12.47 -0.45
CA ARG A 103 1.20 -13.62 -0.48
C ARG A 103 1.49 -14.53 -1.65
N GLU A 104 1.63 -13.98 -2.86
CA GLU A 104 1.78 -14.77 -4.08
C GLU A 104 3.17 -15.40 -4.18
N THR A 105 4.21 -14.74 -3.67
CA THR A 105 5.59 -15.26 -3.72
C THR A 105 5.90 -16.20 -2.55
N TYR A 106 5.44 -15.87 -1.34
CA TYR A 106 5.85 -16.57 -0.11
C TYR A 106 4.70 -17.19 0.69
N GLY A 107 3.44 -17.05 0.26
CA GLY A 107 2.28 -17.47 1.05
C GLY A 107 2.12 -16.69 2.36
N VAL A 108 2.66 -15.47 2.44
CA VAL A 108 2.64 -14.65 3.65
C VAL A 108 1.42 -13.73 3.66
N GLU A 109 0.44 -14.05 4.50
CA GLU A 109 -0.62 -13.11 4.85
C GLU A 109 -0.09 -12.06 5.83
N LEU A 110 0.14 -10.85 5.33
CA LEU A 110 0.62 -9.73 6.14
C LEU A 110 -0.46 -9.28 7.14
N ARG A 111 -0.11 -9.19 8.43
CA ARG A 111 -1.03 -8.83 9.52
C ARG A 111 -0.48 -7.69 10.37
N GLY A 112 -1.31 -7.04 11.20
CA GLY A 112 -0.83 -5.97 12.08
C GLY A 112 -0.34 -4.70 11.37
N VAL A 113 -0.78 -4.48 10.13
CA VAL A 113 -0.34 -3.35 9.30
C VAL A 113 -0.94 -2.03 9.78
N LEU A 114 -0.14 -0.97 9.75
CA LEU A 114 -0.56 0.42 9.89
C LEU A 114 -0.11 1.18 8.64
N ASP A 115 -1.06 1.40 7.73
CA ASP A 115 -0.81 2.09 6.45
C ASP A 115 -0.86 3.61 6.65
N LEU A 116 0.27 4.27 6.43
CA LEU A 116 0.40 5.71 6.65
C LEU A 116 -0.45 6.52 5.66
N GLN A 117 -0.77 5.98 4.49
CA GLN A 117 -1.63 6.67 3.53
C GLN A 117 -3.04 6.89 4.10
N LEU A 118 -3.54 5.95 4.91
CA LEU A 118 -4.85 6.09 5.56
C LEU A 118 -4.84 7.17 6.64
N ALA A 119 -3.76 7.27 7.41
CA ALA A 119 -3.60 8.34 8.40
C ALA A 119 -3.51 9.72 7.73
N GLU A 120 -2.82 9.82 6.60
CA GLU A 120 -2.77 11.06 5.81
C GLU A 120 -4.14 11.44 5.25
N VAL A 121 -4.87 10.49 4.65
CA VAL A 121 -6.20 10.81 4.11
C VAL A 121 -7.18 11.19 5.21
N GLY A 122 -7.13 10.49 6.36
CA GLY A 122 -7.97 10.79 7.53
C GLY A 122 -7.67 12.15 8.18
N SER A 123 -6.48 12.72 7.97
CA SER A 123 -6.13 14.04 8.53
C SER A 123 -6.57 15.23 7.67
N ARG A 124 -7.03 14.98 6.43
CA ARG A 124 -7.45 16.04 5.52
C ARG A 124 -8.73 16.72 6.02
N LYS A 125 -8.74 18.06 6.01
CA LYS A 125 -9.94 18.84 6.32
C LYS A 125 -11.02 18.65 5.24
N PRO A 126 -12.32 18.60 5.61
CA PRO A 126 -13.41 18.60 4.63
C PRO A 126 -13.27 19.77 3.63
N GLY A 127 -13.39 19.50 2.33
CA GLY A 127 -13.23 20.50 1.26
C GLY A 127 -11.82 20.66 0.68
N ALA A 128 -10.80 20.04 1.28
CA ALA A 128 -9.44 20.00 0.71
C ALA A 128 -9.25 18.90 -0.37
N GLU A 129 -10.31 18.13 -0.67
CA GLU A 129 -10.29 16.93 -1.53
C GLU A 129 -9.80 17.18 -2.98
N ARG A 130 -9.90 18.43 -3.46
CA ARG A 130 -9.56 18.79 -4.84
C ARG A 130 -8.05 18.89 -5.10
N GLN A 131 -7.22 18.91 -4.07
CA GLN A 131 -5.77 18.96 -4.21
C GLN A 131 -5.19 17.72 -3.53
N ARG A 132 -4.33 16.99 -4.26
CA ARG A 132 -3.25 16.09 -3.76
C ARG A 132 -3.33 14.59 -4.04
N LEU A 133 -4.38 14.07 -4.70
CA LEU A 133 -4.40 12.64 -5.08
C LEU A 133 -3.26 12.22 -6.04
N LEU A 134 -2.65 13.17 -6.77
CA LEU A 134 -1.56 12.89 -7.73
C LEU A 134 -0.16 13.26 -7.20
N HIS A 135 -0.03 13.62 -5.92
CA HIS A 135 1.16 14.35 -5.50
C HIS A 135 1.66 14.04 -4.09
N CYS A 136 1.26 12.95 -3.43
CA CYS A 136 1.52 12.85 -1.99
C CYS A 136 3.04 12.86 -1.66
N PHE A 137 3.92 12.14 -2.36
CA PHE A 137 5.37 12.29 -2.12
C PHE A 137 5.94 13.67 -2.53
N LYS A 138 5.44 14.31 -3.59
CA LYS A 138 5.91 15.67 -4.00
C LYS A 138 5.33 16.79 -3.11
N THR A 139 4.13 16.65 -2.54
CA THR A 139 3.53 17.63 -1.61
C THR A 139 4.01 17.41 -0.18
N LEU A 140 4.31 16.16 0.18
CA LEU A 140 5.01 15.84 1.41
C LEU A 140 6.40 16.49 1.42
N LYS A 141 7.06 16.59 0.27
CA LYS A 141 8.26 17.42 0.10
C LYS A 141 8.04 18.88 0.53
N GLU A 142 6.86 19.45 0.28
CA GLU A 142 6.53 20.82 0.70
C GLU A 142 6.18 20.93 2.19
N SER A 143 5.46 19.94 2.76
CA SER A 143 5.16 19.94 4.19
C SER A 143 6.41 19.64 5.05
N ILE A 144 7.29 18.75 4.56
CA ILE A 144 8.61 18.44 5.14
C ILE A 144 9.56 19.64 4.98
N LYS A 145 9.52 20.36 3.84
CA LYS A 145 10.25 21.64 3.68
C LYS A 145 9.83 22.70 4.70
N ARG A 146 8.54 22.74 5.08
CA ARG A 146 8.02 23.71 6.07
C ARG A 146 8.38 23.36 7.52
N ASN A 147 8.69 22.09 7.82
CA ASN A 147 9.14 21.63 9.13
C ASN A 147 10.30 20.63 8.97
N PRO A 148 11.55 21.09 8.79
CA PRO A 148 12.66 20.23 8.44
C PRO A 148 13.41 19.71 9.68
N PRO A 149 13.25 18.45 10.10
CA PRO A 149 14.30 17.76 10.82
C PRO A 149 15.38 17.36 9.80
N THR A 150 16.37 18.23 9.59
CA THR A 150 17.60 17.97 8.80
C THR A 150 17.41 17.21 7.47
N TRP A 151 16.63 17.76 6.54
CA TRP A 151 16.47 17.19 5.18
C TRP A 151 17.38 17.90 4.16
N ASP A 152 18.32 17.19 3.54
CA ASP A 152 19.10 17.72 2.40
C ASP A 152 18.40 17.43 1.07
N GLN A 153 18.03 18.51 0.36
CA GLN A 153 17.29 18.47 -0.91
C GLN A 153 18.14 17.97 -2.09
N GLY A 154 19.47 17.89 -1.93
CA GLY A 154 20.42 17.45 -2.97
C GLY A 154 20.33 15.96 -3.31
N TYR A 155 20.26 15.08 -2.30
CA TYR A 155 20.23 13.63 -2.49
C TYR A 155 18.93 13.14 -3.16
N GLN A 156 17.79 13.70 -2.73
CA GLN A 156 16.47 13.41 -3.33
C GLN A 156 16.34 13.85 -4.79
N ARG A 157 17.02 14.92 -5.23
CA ARG A 157 16.98 15.35 -6.63
C ARG A 157 17.75 14.38 -7.53
N SER A 158 18.86 13.83 -7.04
CA SER A 158 19.72 12.91 -7.78
C SER A 158 19.11 11.50 -7.87
N CYS A 159 18.74 10.89 -6.74
CA CYS A 159 18.26 9.50 -6.75
C CYS A 159 16.82 9.39 -7.29
N ARG A 160 15.91 10.30 -6.91
CA ARG A 160 14.50 10.18 -7.27
C ARG A 160 14.22 10.58 -8.73
N ARG A 161 14.89 11.59 -9.29
CA ARG A 161 14.62 12.02 -10.68
C ARG A 161 15.20 11.04 -11.70
N CYS A 162 16.39 10.50 -11.44
CA CYS A 162 17.00 9.50 -12.31
C CYS A 162 16.32 8.14 -12.11
N ALA A 163 16.23 7.63 -10.87
CA ALA A 163 15.65 6.31 -10.65
C ALA A 163 14.15 6.25 -10.93
N SER A 164 13.31 7.21 -10.49
CA SER A 164 11.86 7.04 -10.67
C SER A 164 11.42 7.13 -12.13
N GLN A 165 12.05 7.99 -12.94
CA GLN A 165 11.72 8.07 -14.37
C GLN A 165 12.25 6.84 -15.09
N ASP A 166 13.47 6.41 -14.83
CA ASP A 166 14.06 5.24 -15.51
C ASP A 166 13.39 3.93 -15.09
N ILE A 167 13.01 3.77 -13.82
CA ILE A 167 12.26 2.60 -13.30
C ILE A 167 10.85 2.54 -13.90
N GLU A 168 10.14 3.68 -13.96
CA GLU A 168 8.77 3.71 -14.50
C GLU A 168 8.73 3.32 -15.99
N HIS A 169 9.78 3.65 -16.74
CA HIS A 169 9.91 3.28 -18.16
C HIS A 169 10.55 1.89 -18.37
N ASN A 170 11.21 1.32 -17.36
CA ASN A 170 11.89 0.03 -17.46
C ASN A 170 11.79 -0.79 -16.15
N PRO A 171 10.63 -1.40 -15.86
CA PRO A 171 10.42 -2.15 -14.63
C PRO A 171 11.29 -3.42 -14.55
N ASP A 172 11.81 -3.91 -15.68
CA ASP A 172 12.77 -5.04 -15.71
C ASP A 172 14.12 -4.70 -15.06
N MET A 173 14.43 -3.41 -14.80
CA MET A 173 15.63 -3.03 -14.05
C MET A 173 15.70 -3.68 -12.67
N TRP A 174 14.55 -3.92 -12.03
CA TRP A 174 14.47 -4.63 -10.76
C TRP A 174 14.90 -6.09 -10.86
N LEU A 175 14.93 -6.69 -12.06
CA LEU A 175 15.33 -8.08 -12.25
C LEU A 175 16.83 -8.25 -12.56
N LYS A 176 17.55 -7.16 -12.84
CA LYS A 176 18.99 -7.21 -13.12
C LYS A 176 19.77 -7.64 -11.89
N ARG A 177 20.80 -8.47 -12.07
CA ARG A 177 21.75 -8.87 -11.02
C ARG A 177 23.21 -8.74 -11.51
N PRO A 178 24.15 -8.23 -10.68
CA PRO A 178 23.91 -7.63 -9.37
C PRO A 178 22.96 -6.43 -9.47
N LEU A 179 22.08 -6.26 -8.48
CA LEU A 179 21.09 -5.19 -8.53
C LEU A 179 21.83 -3.86 -8.53
N PRO A 180 21.54 -2.92 -9.47
CA PRO A 180 22.20 -1.64 -9.51
C PRO A 180 22.15 -0.93 -8.15
N GLU A 181 23.30 -0.46 -7.69
CA GLU A 181 23.48 0.20 -6.40
C GLU A 181 22.49 1.36 -6.15
N MET A 182 22.12 2.08 -7.22
CA MET A 182 21.10 3.13 -7.15
C MET A 182 19.72 2.61 -6.71
N LEU A 183 19.34 1.39 -7.10
CA LEU A 183 18.07 0.77 -6.74
C LEU A 183 18.10 0.23 -5.31
N LEU A 184 19.25 -0.29 -4.85
CA LEU A 184 19.44 -0.66 -3.45
C LEU A 184 19.30 0.56 -2.52
N ARG A 185 19.97 1.67 -2.87
CA ARG A 185 19.84 2.94 -2.14
C ARG A 185 18.43 3.50 -2.19
N TYR A 186 17.74 3.36 -3.32
CA TYR A 186 16.34 3.76 -3.46
C TYR A 186 15.46 3.00 -2.46
N ALA A 187 15.53 1.67 -2.47
CA ALA A 187 14.74 0.79 -1.61
C ALA A 187 15.02 1.02 -0.12
N ALA A 188 16.29 1.24 0.26
CA ALA A 188 16.65 1.59 1.63
C ALA A 188 16.13 2.97 2.04
N HIS A 189 16.21 3.95 1.15
CA HIS A 189 15.75 5.31 1.43
C HIS A 189 14.24 5.40 1.64
N ASP A 190 13.45 4.62 0.90
CA ASP A 190 11.99 4.62 1.07
C ASP A 190 11.57 4.18 2.49
N LEU A 191 12.30 3.26 3.13
CA LEU A 191 12.09 2.93 4.55
C LEU A 191 12.38 4.12 5.48
N GLU A 192 13.46 4.87 5.24
CA GLU A 192 13.76 6.08 6.02
C GLU A 192 12.66 7.14 5.88
N LEU A 193 12.09 7.28 4.68
CA LEU A 193 10.98 8.20 4.42
C LEU A 193 9.72 7.79 5.20
N ILE A 194 9.38 6.49 5.18
CA ILE A 194 8.22 5.95 5.91
C ILE A 194 8.41 6.12 7.42
N GLY A 195 9.61 5.88 7.95
CA GLY A 195 9.92 6.10 9.37
C GLY A 195 9.76 7.56 9.79
N GLN A 196 10.30 8.49 8.99
CA GLN A 196 10.17 9.92 9.25
C GLN A 196 8.71 10.42 9.15
N LEU A 197 7.94 9.87 8.21
CA LEU A 197 6.51 10.09 8.10
C LEU A 197 5.76 9.68 9.37
N TYR A 198 6.07 8.49 9.88
CA TYR A 198 5.45 7.98 11.10
C TYR A 198 5.69 8.89 12.29
N VAL A 199 6.94 9.32 12.51
CA VAL A 199 7.30 10.28 13.57
C VAL A 199 6.54 11.60 13.42
N ASN A 200 6.46 12.12 12.19
CA ASN A 200 5.74 13.37 11.92
C ASN A 200 4.23 13.23 12.16
N PHE A 201 3.64 12.10 11.77
CA PHE A 201 2.21 11.84 11.98
C PHE A 201 1.88 11.65 13.46
N GLN A 202 2.79 11.08 14.24
CA GLN A 202 2.66 11.04 15.71
C GLN A 202 2.69 12.44 16.32
N ARG A 203 3.68 13.26 15.94
CA ARG A 203 3.81 14.66 16.41
C ARG A 203 2.60 15.51 16.06
N ALA A 204 2.03 15.31 14.87
CA ALA A 204 0.82 16.01 14.42
C ALA A 204 -0.48 15.46 15.05
N GLY A 205 -0.40 14.39 15.85
CA GLY A 205 -1.57 13.73 16.45
C GLY A 205 -2.41 12.88 15.49
N TRP A 206 -1.98 12.75 14.23
CA TRP A 206 -2.68 11.95 13.21
C TRP A 206 -2.58 10.45 13.49
N ILE A 207 -1.52 10.02 14.17
CA ILE A 207 -1.37 8.67 14.71
C ILE A 207 -1.13 8.78 16.21
N ASN A 208 -1.98 8.16 17.02
CA ASN A 208 -1.84 8.14 18.47
C ASN A 208 -2.46 6.86 19.05
N LYS A 209 -2.21 6.59 20.33
CA LYS A 209 -2.67 5.35 21.00
C LYS A 209 -4.18 5.11 20.87
N ARG A 210 -4.99 6.17 20.78
CA ARG A 210 -6.46 6.06 20.70
C ARG A 210 -6.92 5.61 19.31
N ASN A 211 -6.28 6.08 18.23
CA ASN A 211 -6.73 5.80 16.87
C ASN A 211 -5.99 4.65 16.17
N VAL A 212 -4.84 4.20 16.68
CA VAL A 212 -4.08 3.08 16.11
C VAL A 212 -4.92 1.81 15.91
N PRO A 213 -5.77 1.36 16.86
CA PRO A 213 -6.62 0.17 16.62
C PRO A 213 -7.56 0.34 15.43
N GLN A 214 -8.15 1.52 15.28
CA GLN A 214 -9.02 1.84 14.15
C GLN A 214 -8.24 1.88 12.84
N LEU A 215 -7.08 2.55 12.82
CA LEU A 215 -6.21 2.64 11.64
C LEU A 215 -5.71 1.26 11.20
N LYS A 216 -5.35 0.38 12.13
CA LYS A 216 -4.98 -1.01 11.82
C LYS A 216 -6.14 -1.78 11.19
N ALA A 217 -7.35 -1.65 11.73
CA ALA A 217 -8.53 -2.28 11.14
C ALA A 217 -8.87 -1.72 9.74
N GLN A 218 -8.68 -0.42 9.52
CA GLN A 218 -8.81 0.22 8.21
C GLN A 218 -7.73 -0.28 7.24
N SER A 219 -6.49 -0.40 7.70
CA SER A 219 -5.35 -0.92 6.93
C SER A 219 -5.60 -2.35 6.47
N GLU A 220 -6.11 -3.22 7.34
CA GLU A 220 -6.46 -4.59 6.97
C GLU A 220 -7.53 -4.63 5.86
N ARG A 221 -8.57 -3.79 5.94
CA ARG A 221 -9.56 -3.65 4.86
C ARG A 221 -8.92 -3.11 3.59
N TYR A 222 -7.99 -2.17 3.73
CA TYR A 222 -7.32 -1.54 2.61
C TYR A 222 -6.45 -2.51 1.82
N LEU A 223 -5.64 -3.33 2.49
CA LEU A 223 -4.84 -4.39 1.87
C LEU A 223 -5.70 -5.37 1.07
N ARG A 224 -6.90 -5.70 1.57
CA ARG A 224 -7.85 -6.59 0.89
C ARG A 224 -8.44 -6.00 -0.40
N THR A 225 -8.21 -4.72 -0.69
CA THR A 225 -8.60 -4.11 -1.98
C THR A 225 -7.99 -4.90 -3.14
N PHE A 226 -6.70 -5.27 -3.04
CA PHE A 226 -6.01 -6.13 -4.00
C PHE A 226 -5.91 -7.56 -3.46
N ARG A 227 -7.05 -8.25 -3.40
CA ARG A 227 -7.11 -9.65 -2.94
C ARG A 227 -6.39 -10.65 -3.85
N THR A 228 -6.12 -10.29 -5.10
CA THR A 228 -5.38 -11.11 -6.09
C THR A 228 -4.71 -10.19 -7.11
N ARG A 229 -3.71 -10.71 -7.84
CA ARG A 229 -3.08 -10.03 -8.99
C ARG A 229 -4.10 -9.60 -10.05
N ALA A 230 -5.05 -10.47 -10.38
CA ALA A 230 -6.12 -10.17 -11.34
C ALA A 230 -7.00 -8.98 -10.92
N ILE A 231 -7.22 -8.79 -9.61
CA ILE A 231 -7.99 -7.65 -9.10
C ILE A 231 -7.16 -6.35 -9.22
N LYS A 232 -5.85 -6.41 -9.00
CA LYS A 232 -4.96 -5.26 -9.25
C LYS A 232 -4.96 -4.87 -10.72
N ASP A 233 -4.83 -5.83 -11.63
CA ASP A 233 -4.88 -5.56 -13.08
C ASP A 233 -6.20 -4.93 -13.50
N LEU A 234 -7.32 -5.42 -12.96
CA LEU A 234 -8.63 -4.82 -13.18
C LEU A 234 -8.69 -3.37 -12.71
N PHE A 235 -8.07 -3.04 -11.57
CA PHE A 235 -7.99 -1.67 -11.08
C PHE A 235 -7.18 -0.77 -12.01
N ASP A 236 -6.05 -1.25 -12.51
CA ASP A 236 -5.20 -0.50 -13.44
C ASP A 236 -5.94 -0.26 -14.77
N GLN A 237 -6.50 -1.31 -15.38
CA GLN A 237 -7.28 -1.22 -16.62
C GLN A 237 -8.44 -0.23 -16.52
N ARG A 238 -9.13 -0.22 -15.37
CA ARG A 238 -10.24 0.70 -15.13
C ARG A 238 -9.82 2.09 -14.71
N GLY A 239 -8.53 2.34 -14.45
CA GLY A 239 -8.03 3.62 -13.94
C GLY A 239 -8.53 3.90 -12.52
N LEU A 240 -8.73 2.85 -11.72
CA LEU A 240 -9.14 2.93 -10.32
C LEU A 240 -7.94 3.16 -9.37
N GLY A 241 -6.71 2.83 -9.81
CA GLY A 241 -5.49 2.95 -9.02
C GLY A 241 -5.31 4.29 -8.29
N PRO A 242 -5.52 5.45 -8.95
CA PRO A 242 -5.38 6.76 -8.31
C PRO A 242 -6.42 7.08 -7.22
N PHE A 243 -7.43 6.24 -7.02
CA PHE A 243 -8.51 6.48 -6.07
C PHE A 243 -8.39 5.57 -4.85
N MET A 244 -8.32 6.19 -3.67
CA MET A 244 -8.47 5.45 -2.43
C MET A 244 -9.94 5.02 -2.28
N PRO A 245 -10.21 3.73 -2.03
CA PRO A 245 -11.56 3.22 -1.88
C PRO A 245 -12.11 3.60 -0.49
N LEU A 246 -12.73 4.78 -0.36
CA LEU A 246 -13.15 5.37 0.92
C LEU A 246 -13.95 4.45 1.87
N HIS A 247 -14.66 3.45 1.35
CA HIS A 247 -15.35 2.45 2.16
C HIS A 247 -14.44 1.71 3.17
N VAL A 248 -13.13 1.67 2.93
CA VAL A 248 -12.18 1.06 3.88
C VAL A 248 -12.05 1.86 5.17
N LEU A 249 -12.39 3.16 5.15
CA LEU A 249 -12.37 4.02 6.34
C LEU A 249 -13.53 3.70 7.29
N GLU A 250 -14.65 3.21 6.76
CA GLU A 250 -15.84 2.90 7.53
C GLU A 250 -15.79 1.46 8.04
N LYS A 251 -16.11 1.26 9.33
CA LYS A 251 -16.39 -0.09 9.84
C LYS A 251 -17.80 -0.45 9.38
N PRO A 252 -18.01 -1.52 8.58
CA PRO A 252 -19.35 -1.97 8.26
C PRO A 252 -20.10 -2.30 9.55
N PHE A 253 -21.37 -1.90 9.65
CA PHE A 253 -22.21 -2.35 10.76
C PHE A 253 -22.26 -3.89 10.76
N ALA A 254 -22.24 -4.53 11.93
CA ALA A 254 -22.09 -5.98 12.05
C ALA A 254 -23.14 -6.81 11.27
N LYS A 255 -24.30 -6.21 10.96
CA LYS A 255 -25.40 -6.82 10.18
C LYS A 255 -25.58 -6.22 8.78
N ALA A 256 -24.66 -5.37 8.33
CA ALA A 256 -24.79 -4.72 7.02
C ALA A 256 -24.61 -5.75 5.90
N ARG A 257 -25.62 -5.87 5.04
CA ARG A 257 -25.50 -6.67 3.82
C ARG A 257 -24.53 -5.99 2.85
N CYS A 258 -23.52 -6.75 2.44
CA CYS A 258 -22.56 -6.33 1.43
C CYS A 258 -22.96 -6.85 0.05
N PHE A 259 -22.61 -6.08 -0.98
CA PHE A 259 -22.88 -6.38 -2.37
C PHE A 259 -21.61 -6.23 -3.19
N GLU A 260 -21.34 -7.20 -4.08
CA GLU A 260 -20.21 -7.06 -4.99
C GLU A 260 -20.52 -6.03 -6.08
N CYS A 261 -19.57 -5.11 -6.28
CA CYS A 261 -19.59 -4.20 -7.42
C CYS A 261 -19.15 -4.95 -8.70
N ALA A 262 -19.97 -4.94 -9.74
CA ALA A 262 -19.63 -5.58 -11.01
C ALA A 262 -18.41 -4.94 -11.71
N GLY A 263 -18.10 -3.68 -11.40
CA GLY A 263 -16.97 -2.93 -11.95
C GLY A 263 -15.64 -3.24 -11.24
N CYS A 264 -15.51 -2.85 -9.96
CA CYS A 264 -14.27 -3.00 -9.19
C CYS A 264 -14.17 -4.28 -8.36
N LYS A 265 -15.20 -5.14 -8.37
CA LYS A 265 -15.26 -6.42 -7.64
C LYS A 265 -15.09 -6.32 -6.12
N GLN A 266 -15.18 -5.10 -5.57
CA GLN A 266 -15.20 -4.87 -4.13
C GLN A 266 -16.56 -5.22 -3.54
N LEU A 267 -16.56 -5.78 -2.32
CA LEU A 267 -17.75 -6.00 -1.51
C LEU A 267 -18.05 -4.75 -0.70
N LEU A 268 -19.19 -4.11 -0.97
CA LEU A 268 -19.54 -2.80 -0.41
C LEU A 268 -20.93 -2.81 0.20
N ILE A 269 -21.15 -2.04 1.26
CA ILE A 269 -22.50 -1.81 1.79
C ILE A 269 -23.34 -0.95 0.82
N LEU A 270 -24.66 -1.03 0.95
CA LEU A 270 -25.61 -0.37 0.04
C LEU A 270 -25.35 1.13 -0.18
N HIS A 271 -24.85 1.84 0.85
CA HIS A 271 -24.52 3.26 0.79
C HIS A 271 -23.56 3.63 -0.37
N TRP A 272 -22.70 2.70 -0.80
CA TRP A 272 -21.72 2.92 -1.88
C TRP A 272 -22.29 2.71 -3.28
N PHE A 273 -23.58 2.38 -3.39
CA PHE A 273 -24.29 2.23 -4.66
C PHE A 273 -25.34 3.34 -4.81
N SER A 274 -25.65 3.69 -6.06
CA SER A 274 -26.88 4.45 -6.35
C SER A 274 -28.08 3.54 -6.10
N THR A 275 -29.11 4.05 -5.41
CA THR A 275 -30.35 3.32 -5.11
C THR A 275 -31.54 3.97 -5.78
N GLY A 276 -32.56 3.17 -6.07
CA GLY A 276 -33.82 3.61 -6.64
C GLY A 276 -34.98 2.74 -6.17
N THR A 277 -36.17 3.00 -6.70
CA THR A 277 -37.38 2.24 -6.45
C THR A 277 -37.98 1.80 -7.78
N ARG A 278 -38.35 0.53 -7.90
CA ARG A 278 -39.12 0.03 -9.04
C ARG A 278 -40.58 -0.10 -8.62
N ASP A 279 -41.48 0.57 -9.32
CA ASP A 279 -42.91 0.41 -9.10
C ASP A 279 -43.35 -0.98 -9.58
N GLY A 280 -43.96 -1.73 -8.67
CA GLY A 280 -44.44 -3.10 -8.90
C GLY A 280 -45.88 -3.17 -9.38
N GLY A 281 -46.49 -2.05 -9.78
CA GLY A 281 -47.93 -1.96 -10.02
C GLY A 281 -48.71 -2.30 -8.75
N ARG A 282 -49.31 -3.50 -8.69
CA ARG A 282 -50.04 -4.02 -7.51
C ARG A 282 -49.13 -4.62 -6.42
N ALA A 283 -47.84 -4.83 -6.69
CA ALA A 283 -46.87 -5.35 -5.73
C ALA A 283 -46.17 -4.22 -4.93
N PRO A 284 -45.66 -4.50 -3.71
CA PRO A 284 -44.93 -3.53 -2.92
C PRO A 284 -43.74 -2.94 -3.69
N LYS A 285 -43.50 -1.63 -3.52
CA LYS A 285 -42.34 -0.96 -4.13
C LYS A 285 -41.04 -1.67 -3.71
N GLN A 286 -40.30 -2.16 -4.70
CA GLN A 286 -39.04 -2.86 -4.43
C GLN A 286 -37.89 -1.87 -4.50
N ARG A 287 -37.07 -1.84 -3.44
CA ARG A 287 -35.82 -1.07 -3.44
C ARG A 287 -34.80 -1.75 -4.36
N THR A 288 -34.18 -0.96 -5.22
CA THR A 288 -33.16 -1.42 -6.16
C THR A 288 -31.85 -0.67 -5.97
N ARG A 289 -30.77 -1.26 -6.46
CA ARG A 289 -29.44 -0.64 -6.55
C ARG A 289 -28.84 -0.83 -7.93
N CYS A 290 -27.93 0.05 -8.29
CA CYS A 290 -27.02 -0.18 -9.40
C CYS A 290 -26.08 -1.37 -9.10
N THR A 291 -25.74 -2.17 -10.11
CA THR A 291 -24.70 -3.22 -10.00
C THR A 291 -23.28 -2.65 -9.86
N TYR A 292 -23.07 -1.38 -10.21
CA TYR A 292 -21.80 -0.66 -10.12
C TYR A 292 -21.84 0.30 -8.93
N CYS A 293 -20.74 0.39 -8.17
CA CYS A 293 -20.60 1.37 -7.11
C CYS A 293 -20.50 2.79 -7.69
N LYS A 294 -20.75 3.79 -6.85
CA LYS A 294 -20.73 5.22 -7.22
C LYS A 294 -19.41 5.63 -7.90
N LEU A 295 -18.27 5.13 -7.42
CA LEU A 295 -16.96 5.39 -8.02
C LEU A 295 -16.84 4.84 -9.44
N CYS A 296 -17.22 3.57 -9.66
CA CYS A 296 -17.18 2.98 -11.00
C CYS A 296 -18.15 3.68 -11.97
N VAL A 297 -19.31 4.13 -11.47
CA VAL A 297 -20.25 4.94 -12.28
C VAL A 297 -19.60 6.28 -12.67
N ALA A 298 -18.99 6.98 -11.72
CA ALA A 298 -18.32 8.27 -11.97
C ALA A 298 -17.18 8.14 -12.98
N LEU A 299 -16.38 7.07 -12.89
CA LEU A 299 -15.27 6.83 -13.83
C LEU A 299 -15.75 6.46 -15.23
N ALA A 300 -16.78 5.61 -15.34
CA ALA A 300 -17.37 5.30 -16.65
C ALA A 300 -17.87 6.57 -17.34
N LYS A 301 -18.55 7.47 -16.59
CA LYS A 301 -18.97 8.78 -17.10
C LYS A 301 -17.79 9.65 -17.53
N LYS A 302 -16.74 9.74 -16.70
CA LYS A 302 -15.54 10.54 -17.00
C LYS A 302 -14.83 10.07 -18.28
N LYS A 303 -14.84 8.76 -18.55
CA LYS A 303 -14.22 8.16 -19.75
C LYS A 303 -15.14 8.11 -20.97
N SER A 304 -16.36 8.65 -20.88
CA SER A 304 -17.39 8.51 -21.91
C SER A 304 -17.67 7.06 -22.31
N GLU A 305 -17.42 6.11 -21.39
CA GLU A 305 -17.68 4.70 -21.62
C GLU A 305 -19.19 4.42 -21.52
N LYS A 306 -19.71 3.54 -22.39
CA LYS A 306 -21.10 3.11 -22.30
C LYS A 306 -21.35 2.44 -20.96
N PHE A 307 -22.14 3.09 -20.10
CA PHE A 307 -22.50 2.58 -18.79
C PHE A 307 -23.30 1.27 -18.92
N LYS A 308 -22.72 0.16 -18.45
CA LYS A 308 -23.34 -1.19 -18.48
C LYS A 308 -23.99 -1.61 -17.16
N GLY A 309 -24.14 -0.68 -16.22
CA GLY A 309 -24.75 -0.98 -14.92
C GLY A 309 -26.22 -1.33 -15.07
N LYS A 310 -26.66 -2.38 -14.38
CA LYS A 310 -28.07 -2.80 -14.30
C LYS A 310 -28.63 -2.41 -12.94
N TRP A 311 -29.94 -2.21 -12.86
CA TRP A 311 -30.64 -2.06 -11.59
C TRP A 311 -31.12 -3.41 -11.10
N VAL A 312 -30.72 -3.81 -9.91
CA VAL A 312 -31.04 -5.11 -9.29
C VAL A 312 -31.69 -4.89 -7.93
N ALA A 313 -32.47 -5.86 -7.47
CA ALA A 313 -33.06 -5.82 -6.14
C ALA A 313 -31.98 -5.77 -5.05
N VAL A 314 -32.29 -5.06 -3.96
CA VAL A 314 -31.45 -5.00 -2.75
C VAL A 314 -31.69 -6.21 -1.89
#